data_AF-A0A2V8V6T4-F1
#
_entry.id   AF-A0A2V8V6T4-F1
#
_cell.length_a   1.000
_cell.length_b   1.000
_cell.length_c   1.000
_cell.angle_alpha   90.00
_cell.angle_beta   90.00
_cell.angle_gamma   90.00
#
_symmetry.space_group_name_H-M   'P 1'
#
loop_
_entity.id
_entity.type
_entity.pdbx_description
1 polymer ?
#
loop_
_entity_poly.entity_id
_entity_poly.type
_entity_poly.pdbx_seq_one_letter_code
_entity_poly.pdbx_strand_id
1 'polypeptide(L)'
;MFQSVGRIIAFRLLLSYAAVVLGALAFGASALPDPLAAKVSIYRDDFGVPHIVGETEEATFFGYSYTQAQDHLERMMLEYREAQGRRAEVQGFSALGDGYLHFIPYEYRWDGDYLARLSHTKKCVVENKGKIESSTYRILDAFARGVNQYIAEHRAEIPAWIDGITAEDVEALERSQYMRF
;
A
#
# COMPACT_ATOMS: atom_id res chain seq x y z
N MET A 1 -53.56 17.76 -23.42
CA MET A 1 -53.13 17.40 -22.04
C MET A 1 -52.44 16.05 -21.94
N PHE A 2 -52.73 15.06 -22.80
CA PHE A 2 -52.11 13.72 -22.73
C PHE A 2 -50.67 13.62 -23.28
N GLN A 3 -50.26 14.49 -24.21
CA GLN A 3 -48.91 14.41 -24.83
C GLN A 3 -47.77 14.92 -23.93
N SER A 4 -48.05 15.77 -22.93
CA SER A 4 -47.03 16.30 -22.01
C SER A 4 -46.61 15.29 -20.95
N VAL A 5 -47.55 14.45 -20.48
CA VAL A 5 -47.29 13.43 -19.46
C VAL A 5 -46.37 12.33 -19.98
N GLY A 6 -46.57 11.89 -21.24
CA GLY A 6 -45.70 10.89 -21.87
C GLY A 6 -44.26 11.34 -22.06
N ARG A 7 -44.02 12.62 -22.36
CA ARG A 7 -42.66 13.19 -22.49
C ARG A 7 -41.94 13.26 -21.15
N ILE A 8 -42.64 13.56 -20.06
CA ILE A 8 -42.06 13.60 -18.71
C ILE A 8 -41.65 12.20 -18.24
N ILE A 9 -42.48 11.19 -18.51
CA ILE A 9 -42.17 9.78 -18.16
C ILE A 9 -40.99 9.27 -18.98
N ALA A 10 -40.97 9.53 -20.30
CA ALA A 10 -39.86 9.15 -21.16
C ALA A 10 -38.54 9.82 -20.73
N PHE A 11 -38.58 11.10 -20.37
CA PHE A 11 -37.39 11.82 -19.91
C PHE A 11 -36.86 11.29 -18.58
N ARG A 12 -37.74 10.94 -17.63
CA ARG A 12 -37.36 10.29 -16.37
C ARG A 12 -36.74 8.92 -16.58
N LEU A 13 -37.32 8.10 -17.47
CA LEU A 13 -36.77 6.78 -17.81
C LEU A 13 -35.37 6.89 -18.45
N LEU A 14 -35.17 7.88 -19.31
CA LEU A 14 -33.90 8.13 -19.99
C LEU A 14 -32.82 8.65 -19.01
N LEU A 15 -33.22 9.48 -18.04
CA LEU A 15 -32.35 9.91 -16.93
C LEU A 15 -31.97 8.76 -15.99
N SER A 16 -32.91 7.88 -15.63
CA SER A 16 -32.61 6.70 -14.83
C SER A 16 -31.74 5.70 -15.58
N TYR A 17 -31.93 5.52 -16.89
CA TYR A 17 -31.07 4.68 -17.72
C TYR A 17 -29.65 5.26 -17.81
N ALA A 18 -29.52 6.57 -18.03
CA ALA A 18 -28.22 7.24 -18.02
C ALA A 18 -27.52 7.11 -16.66
N ALA A 19 -28.23 7.23 -15.54
CA ALA A 19 -27.68 7.05 -14.20
C ALA A 19 -27.21 5.61 -13.94
N VAL A 20 -27.93 4.59 -14.44
CA VAL A 20 -27.52 3.18 -14.36
C VAL A 20 -26.27 2.92 -15.20
N VAL A 21 -26.19 3.48 -16.41
CA VAL A 21 -25.02 3.34 -17.30
C VAL A 21 -23.79 4.07 -16.74
N LEU A 22 -23.96 5.27 -16.18
CA LEU A 22 -22.89 6.00 -15.48
C LEU A 22 -22.44 5.29 -14.19
N GLY A 23 -23.38 4.71 -13.44
CA GLY A 23 -23.09 3.89 -12.26
C GLY A 23 -22.30 2.62 -12.62
N ALA A 24 -22.65 1.96 -13.73
CA ALA A 24 -21.95 0.76 -14.20
C ALA A 24 -20.53 1.05 -14.72
N LEU A 25 -20.30 2.22 -15.33
CA LEU A 25 -18.96 2.65 -15.77
C LEU A 25 -18.07 3.08 -14.59
N ALA A 26 -18.65 3.60 -13.51
CA ALA A 26 -17.91 3.97 -12.30
C ALA A 26 -17.55 2.74 -11.43
N PHE A 27 -18.23 1.61 -11.60
CA PHE A 27 -18.06 0.40 -10.79
C PHE A 27 -16.97 -0.57 -11.28
N GLY A 28 -16.26 -0.25 -12.37
CA GLY A 28 -15.47 -1.27 -13.10
C GLY A 28 -14.11 -0.84 -13.61
N ALA A 29 -13.54 0.28 -13.16
CA ALA A 29 -12.15 0.58 -13.49
C ALA A 29 -11.22 -0.25 -12.58
N SER A 30 -11.04 -1.55 -12.89
CA SER A 30 -9.97 -2.32 -12.28
C SER A 30 -8.64 -1.68 -12.68
N ALA A 31 -7.71 -1.57 -11.73
CA ALA A 31 -6.37 -1.10 -12.04
C ALA A 31 -5.75 -1.97 -13.14
N LEU A 32 -5.06 -1.35 -14.10
CA LEU A 32 -4.33 -2.11 -15.12
C LEU A 32 -3.23 -2.93 -14.42
N PRO A 33 -3.09 -4.23 -14.74
CA PRO A 33 -2.10 -5.07 -14.10
C PRO A 33 -0.68 -4.63 -14.45
N ASP A 34 0.18 -4.55 -13.44
CA ASP A 34 1.62 -4.35 -13.62
C ASP A 34 2.22 -5.45 -14.53
N PRO A 35 3.14 -5.13 -15.46
CA PRO A 35 3.77 -6.12 -16.33
C PRO A 35 4.47 -7.29 -15.61
N LEU A 36 4.91 -7.10 -14.35
CA LEU A 36 5.50 -8.16 -13.53
C LEU A 36 4.48 -9.21 -13.09
N ALA A 37 3.19 -8.84 -12.98
CA ALA A 37 2.12 -9.77 -12.65
C ALA A 37 2.01 -10.91 -13.68
N ALA A 38 2.31 -10.64 -14.95
CA ALA A 38 2.32 -11.65 -16.01
C ALA A 38 3.54 -12.59 -15.95
N LYS A 39 4.53 -12.32 -15.10
CA LYS A 39 5.81 -13.05 -15.00
C LYS A 39 5.97 -13.78 -13.67
N VAL A 40 4.91 -13.85 -12.86
CA VAL A 40 4.91 -14.50 -11.57
C VAL A 40 3.69 -15.41 -11.43
N SER A 41 3.91 -16.60 -10.88
CA SER A 41 2.86 -17.52 -10.47
C SER A 41 2.82 -17.61 -8.95
N ILE A 42 1.62 -17.45 -8.39
CA ILE A 42 1.37 -17.52 -6.95
C ILE A 42 0.34 -18.63 -6.72
N TYR A 43 0.66 -19.57 -5.84
CA TYR A 43 -0.28 -20.58 -5.36
C TYR A 43 -0.13 -20.71 -3.85
N ARG A 44 -1.22 -21.04 -3.15
CA ARG A 44 -1.23 -21.22 -1.69
C ARG A 44 -1.46 -22.68 -1.36
N ASP A 45 -0.82 -23.17 -0.30
CA ASP A 45 -1.09 -24.49 0.25
C ASP A 45 -2.39 -24.51 1.09
N ASP A 46 -2.70 -25.65 1.70
CA ASP A 46 -3.91 -25.83 2.52
C ASP A 46 -3.92 -24.96 3.80
N PHE A 47 -2.77 -24.45 4.23
CA PHE A 47 -2.64 -23.54 5.36
C PHE A 47 -2.62 -22.07 4.93
N GLY A 48 -2.76 -21.80 3.63
CA GLY A 48 -2.70 -20.48 3.06
C GLY A 48 -1.27 -19.95 2.88
N VAL A 49 -0.22 -20.76 2.98
CA VAL A 49 1.16 -20.29 2.79
C VAL A 49 1.43 -20.04 1.31
N PRO A 50 1.87 -18.84 0.90
CA PRO A 50 2.11 -18.54 -0.51
C PRO A 50 3.44 -19.13 -1.01
N HIS A 51 3.35 -19.86 -2.11
CA HIS A 51 4.47 -20.28 -2.93
C HIS A 51 4.53 -19.39 -4.18
N ILE A 52 5.66 -18.69 -4.35
CA ILE A 52 5.84 -17.69 -5.40
C ILE A 52 6.94 -18.15 -6.35
N VAL A 53 6.64 -18.24 -7.63
CA VAL A 53 7.58 -18.62 -8.68
C VAL A 53 7.59 -17.53 -9.76
N GLY A 54 8.65 -16.72 -9.80
CA GLY A 54 8.84 -15.67 -10.80
C GLY A 54 9.88 -16.04 -11.86
N GLU A 55 9.70 -15.52 -13.08
CA GLU A 55 10.68 -15.66 -14.17
C GLU A 55 11.95 -14.82 -13.92
N THR A 56 11.84 -13.77 -13.11
CA THR A 56 12.95 -12.91 -12.68
C THR A 56 12.89 -12.65 -11.17
N GLU A 57 13.98 -12.12 -10.61
CA GLU A 57 14.01 -11.69 -9.21
C GLU A 57 12.94 -10.63 -8.93
N GLU A 58 12.77 -9.64 -9.81
CA GLU A 58 11.73 -8.62 -9.67
C GLU A 58 10.33 -9.22 -9.68
N ALA A 59 10.04 -10.15 -10.60
CA ALA A 59 8.73 -10.80 -10.63
C ALA A 59 8.47 -11.59 -9.35
N THR A 60 9.49 -12.24 -8.80
CA THR A 60 9.41 -12.98 -7.54
C THR A 60 9.14 -12.04 -6.36
N PHE A 61 9.87 -10.93 -6.23
CA PHE A 61 9.65 -9.94 -5.15
C PHE A 61 8.35 -9.16 -5.31
N PHE A 62 7.90 -8.93 -6.54
CA PHE A 62 6.56 -8.41 -6.83
C PHE A 62 5.48 -9.37 -6.30
N GLY A 63 5.57 -10.67 -6.62
CA GLY A 63 4.60 -11.65 -6.12
C GLY A 63 4.65 -11.79 -4.60
N TYR A 64 5.85 -11.81 -4.02
CA TYR A 64 6.06 -11.85 -2.58
C TYR A 64 5.38 -10.70 -1.85
N SER A 65 5.64 -9.47 -2.26
CA SER A 65 5.03 -8.27 -1.68
C SER A 65 3.52 -8.20 -1.89
N TYR A 66 3.02 -8.64 -3.05
CA TYR A 66 1.58 -8.75 -3.30
C TYR A 66 0.90 -9.70 -2.31
N THR A 67 1.48 -10.89 -2.07
CA THR A 67 0.92 -11.84 -1.08
C THR A 67 1.00 -11.35 0.35
N GLN A 68 2.06 -10.63 0.72
CA GLN A 68 2.14 -10.01 2.04
C GLN A 68 1.07 -8.93 2.22
N ALA A 69 0.83 -8.11 1.19
CA ALA A 69 -0.24 -7.13 1.22
C ALA A 69 -1.61 -7.83 1.36
N GLN A 70 -1.84 -8.94 0.66
CA GLN A 70 -3.05 -9.73 0.80
C GLN A 70 -3.35 -10.14 2.25
N ASP A 71 -2.31 -10.55 2.99
CA ASP A 71 -2.49 -11.08 4.34
C ASP A 71 -2.43 -9.98 5.43
N HIS A 72 -1.65 -8.91 5.20
CA HIS A 72 -1.19 -8.01 6.26
C HIS A 72 -1.17 -6.52 5.89
N LEU A 73 -1.86 -6.09 4.83
CA LEU A 73 -1.76 -4.72 4.30
C LEU A 73 -1.82 -3.64 5.39
N GLU A 74 -2.85 -3.63 6.24
CA GLU A 74 -3.04 -2.55 7.22
C GLU A 74 -1.86 -2.43 8.18
N ARG A 75 -1.33 -3.57 8.63
CA ARG A 75 -0.14 -3.63 9.49
C ARG A 75 1.10 -3.10 8.77
N MET A 76 1.35 -3.56 7.54
CA MET A 76 2.49 -3.10 6.73
C MET A 76 2.43 -1.57 6.54
N MET A 77 1.25 -1.02 6.24
CA MET A 77 1.08 0.40 6.00
C MET A 77 1.26 1.25 7.27
N LEU A 78 0.91 0.73 8.44
CA LEU A 78 1.26 1.35 9.72
C LEU A 78 2.77 1.33 9.95
N GLU A 79 3.47 0.24 9.62
CA GLU A 79 4.92 0.11 9.78
C GLU A 79 5.67 1.10 8.88
N TYR A 80 5.26 1.28 7.63
CA TYR A 80 5.83 2.31 6.75
C TYR A 80 5.63 3.74 7.29
N ARG A 81 4.43 4.03 7.83
CA ARG A 81 4.16 5.32 8.47
C ARG A 81 5.02 5.51 9.72
N GLU A 82 5.17 4.48 10.53
CA GLU A 82 6.02 4.50 11.72
C GLU A 82 7.48 4.78 11.39
N ALA A 83 8.03 4.16 10.34
CA ALA A 83 9.40 4.43 9.88
C ALA A 83 9.63 5.88 9.44
N GLN A 84 8.55 6.59 9.08
CA GLN A 84 8.55 8.01 8.74
C GLN A 84 8.16 8.92 9.92
N GLY A 85 7.79 8.34 11.06
CA GLY A 85 7.22 9.06 12.19
C GLY A 85 5.89 9.73 11.85
N ARG A 86 4.98 8.99 11.22
CA ARG A 86 3.65 9.44 10.79
C ARG A 86 2.54 8.51 11.30
N ARG A 87 2.83 7.67 12.29
CA ARG A 87 1.87 6.70 12.83
C ARG A 87 0.72 7.41 13.56
N ALA A 88 0.99 8.57 14.18
CA ALA A 88 -0.03 9.42 14.81
C ALA A 88 -1.05 10.02 13.83
N GLU A 89 -0.77 10.06 12.52
CA GLU A 89 -1.76 10.46 11.51
C GLU A 89 -2.95 9.48 11.44
N VAL A 90 -2.73 8.23 11.84
CA VAL A 90 -3.75 7.15 11.80
C VAL A 90 -4.25 6.83 13.20
N GLN A 91 -3.34 6.67 14.17
CA GLN A 91 -3.67 6.21 15.53
C GLN A 91 -3.85 7.35 16.54
N GLY A 92 -3.61 8.60 16.15
CA GLY A 92 -3.69 9.75 17.04
C GLY A 92 -2.63 9.74 18.13
N PHE A 93 -2.96 10.34 19.28
CA PHE A 93 -2.01 10.62 20.36
C PHE A 93 -1.30 9.38 20.92
N SER A 94 -1.95 8.21 20.91
CA SER A 94 -1.35 6.97 21.43
C SER A 94 -0.12 6.52 20.66
N ALA A 95 0.04 6.90 19.39
CA ALA A 95 1.23 6.58 18.60
C ALA A 95 2.44 7.48 18.88
N LEU A 96 2.25 8.56 19.66
CA LEU A 96 3.36 9.37 20.17
C LEU A 96 4.04 8.72 21.39
N GLY A 97 3.49 7.63 21.93
CA GLY A 97 3.86 7.07 23.23
C GLY A 97 3.35 7.95 24.38
N ASP A 98 3.93 7.81 25.58
CA ASP A 98 3.69 8.69 26.74
C ASP A 98 4.34 10.08 26.55
N GLY A 99 4.19 10.67 25.37
CA GLY A 99 4.56 12.05 25.04
C GLY A 99 5.95 12.26 24.43
N TYR A 100 6.81 11.24 24.31
CA TYR A 100 8.18 11.41 23.80
C TYR A 100 8.73 10.19 23.05
N LEU A 101 9.15 9.18 23.82
CA LEU A 101 9.95 8.05 23.40
C LEU A 101 9.45 6.87 24.22
N HIS A 102 8.99 5.81 23.55
CA HIS A 102 8.50 4.64 24.25
C HIS A 102 9.56 3.54 24.14
N PHE A 103 10.01 3.05 25.29
CA PHE A 103 10.98 1.97 25.35
C PHE A 103 10.20 0.67 25.43
N ILE A 104 10.40 -0.22 24.46
CA ILE A 104 9.78 -1.55 24.45
C ILE A 104 10.74 -2.51 25.17
N PRO A 105 10.49 -2.89 26.43
CA PRO A 105 11.49 -3.59 27.24
C PRO A 105 11.86 -4.98 26.70
N TYR A 106 10.89 -5.68 26.13
CA TYR A 106 11.09 -7.02 25.56
C TYR A 106 11.85 -7.02 24.23
N GLU A 107 11.82 -5.89 23.51
CA GLU A 107 12.51 -5.73 22.23
C GLU A 107 13.81 -4.94 22.39
N TYR A 108 14.08 -4.45 23.61
CA TYR A 108 15.23 -3.60 23.95
C TYR A 108 15.44 -2.48 22.94
N ARG A 109 14.33 -1.84 22.53
CA ARG A 109 14.32 -0.82 21.48
C ARG A 109 13.45 0.37 21.83
N TRP A 110 13.79 1.50 21.22
CA TRP A 110 12.97 2.71 21.29
C TRP A 110 12.07 2.83 20.07
N ASP A 111 10.82 3.23 20.28
CA ASP A 111 9.85 3.54 19.24
C ASP A 111 9.17 4.91 19.45
N GLY A 112 8.31 5.25 18.50
CA GLY A 112 7.55 6.50 18.50
C GLY A 112 7.91 7.44 17.35
N ASP A 113 6.92 8.24 16.95
CA ASP A 113 7.04 9.17 15.82
C ASP A 113 8.17 10.19 16.00
N TYR A 114 8.50 10.58 17.24
CA TYR A 114 9.58 11.51 17.52
C TYR A 114 10.95 10.94 17.12
N LEU A 115 11.25 9.70 17.50
CA LEU A 115 12.52 9.05 17.17
C LEU A 115 12.66 8.88 15.66
N ALA A 116 11.63 8.36 15.00
CA ALA A 116 11.64 8.14 13.56
C ALA A 116 11.88 9.45 12.78
N ARG A 117 11.32 10.57 13.25
CA ARG A 117 11.61 11.90 12.68
C ARG A 117 13.03 12.36 12.95
N LEU A 118 13.54 12.15 14.16
CA LEU A 118 14.91 12.51 14.55
C LEU A 118 15.96 11.73 13.75
N SER A 119 15.71 10.47 13.42
CA SER A 119 16.60 9.65 12.60
C SER A 119 16.67 10.09 11.14
N HIS A 120 15.69 10.88 10.66
CA HIS A 120 15.60 11.36 9.28
C HIS A 120 15.75 10.25 8.22
N THR A 121 15.35 9.02 8.53
CA THR A 121 15.71 7.83 7.75
C THR A 121 15.26 7.93 6.30
N LYS A 122 13.98 8.23 6.04
CA LYS A 122 13.45 8.39 4.68
C LYS A 122 14.17 9.49 3.90
N LYS A 123 14.46 10.62 4.55
CA LYS A 123 15.21 11.73 3.92
C LYS A 123 16.61 11.27 3.50
N CYS A 124 17.33 10.60 4.40
CA CYS A 124 18.65 10.05 4.12
C CYS A 124 18.61 9.05 2.95
N VAL A 125 17.60 8.18 2.88
CA VAL A 125 17.43 7.24 1.77
C VAL A 125 17.22 7.97 0.44
N VAL A 126 16.34 8.96 0.40
CA VAL A 126 16.07 9.74 -0.82
C VAL A 126 17.33 10.48 -1.29
N GLU A 127 18.03 11.16 -0.39
CA GLU A 127 19.25 11.92 -0.71
C GLU A 127 20.42 11.02 -1.14
N ASN A 128 20.44 9.77 -0.66
CA ASN A 128 21.51 8.82 -0.94
C ASN A 128 21.07 7.67 -1.86
N LYS A 129 19.94 7.81 -2.56
CA LYS A 129 19.40 6.79 -3.46
C LYS A 129 20.42 6.27 -4.47
N GLY A 130 21.26 7.15 -5.02
CA GLY A 130 22.32 6.79 -5.96
C GLY A 130 23.45 5.93 -5.37
N LYS A 131 23.49 5.75 -4.05
CA LYS A 131 24.41 4.83 -3.35
C LYS A 131 23.84 3.43 -3.14
N ILE A 132 22.54 3.24 -3.36
CA ILE A 132 21.91 1.92 -3.34
C ILE A 132 22.32 1.21 -4.63
N GLU A 133 22.78 -0.02 -4.51
CA GLU A 133 23.15 -0.80 -5.69
C GLU A 133 21.94 -0.96 -6.63
N SER A 134 22.17 -0.87 -7.93
CA SER A 134 21.09 -0.91 -8.93
C SER A 134 20.24 -2.19 -8.89
N SER A 135 20.85 -3.35 -8.61
CA SER A 135 20.13 -4.62 -8.49
C SER A 135 19.21 -4.62 -7.25
N THR A 136 19.74 -4.18 -6.11
CA THR A 136 18.98 -4.01 -4.86
C THR A 136 17.82 -3.04 -5.05
N TYR A 137 18.05 -1.89 -5.71
CA TYR A 137 16.98 -0.93 -5.97
C TYR A 137 15.88 -1.49 -6.86
N ARG A 138 16.21 -2.31 -7.87
CA ARG A 138 15.21 -3.00 -8.71
C ARG A 138 14.32 -3.94 -7.90
N ILE A 139 14.89 -4.64 -6.92
CA ILE A 139 14.14 -5.51 -6.01
C ILE A 139 13.19 -4.68 -5.13
N LEU A 140 13.68 -3.59 -4.52
CA LEU A 140 12.87 -2.68 -3.70
C LEU A 140 11.73 -2.04 -4.50
N ASP A 141 11.99 -1.64 -5.74
CA ASP A 141 10.98 -1.11 -6.66
C ASP A 141 9.92 -2.14 -7.01
N ALA A 142 10.34 -3.37 -7.35
CA ALA A 142 9.43 -4.47 -7.64
C ALA A 142 8.55 -4.83 -6.43
N PHE A 143 9.13 -4.81 -5.23
CA PHE A 143 8.37 -4.98 -3.98
C PHE A 143 7.30 -3.89 -3.83
N ALA A 144 7.68 -2.61 -3.97
CA ALA A 144 6.72 -1.52 -3.85
C ALA A 144 5.58 -1.65 -4.88
N ARG A 145 5.90 -2.08 -6.10
CA ARG A 145 4.91 -2.32 -7.16
C ARG A 145 3.93 -3.44 -6.83
N GLY A 146 4.37 -4.53 -6.19
CA GLY A 146 3.47 -5.61 -5.77
C GLY A 146 2.47 -5.19 -4.69
N VAL A 147 2.92 -4.44 -3.68
CA VAL A 147 2.02 -3.83 -2.68
C VAL A 147 1.04 -2.87 -3.36
N ASN A 148 1.53 -2.00 -4.23
CA ASN A 148 0.69 -1.01 -4.92
C ASN A 148 -0.32 -1.65 -5.86
N GLN A 149 0.00 -2.77 -6.51
CA GLN A 149 -0.95 -3.54 -7.31
C GLN A 149 -2.11 -4.04 -6.44
N TYR A 150 -1.82 -4.63 -5.29
CA TYR A 150 -2.85 -5.10 -4.35
C TYR A 150 -3.75 -3.94 -3.87
N ILE A 151 -3.15 -2.81 -3.48
CA ILE A 151 -3.86 -1.60 -3.06
C ILE A 151 -4.79 -1.10 -4.18
N ALA A 152 -4.32 -1.09 -5.42
CA ALA A 152 -5.07 -0.58 -6.56
C ALA A 152 -6.27 -1.47 -6.91
N GLU A 153 -6.09 -2.80 -6.85
CA GLU A 153 -7.16 -3.78 -7.08
C GLU A 153 -8.24 -3.76 -5.99
N HIS A 154 -7.85 -3.54 -4.73
CA HIS A 154 -8.76 -3.63 -3.58
C HIS A 154 -9.14 -2.27 -3.01
N ARG A 155 -8.94 -1.17 -3.77
CA ARG A 155 -9.04 0.20 -3.26
C ARG A 155 -10.37 0.51 -2.55
N ALA A 156 -11.47 -0.10 -3.00
CA ALA A 156 -12.80 0.07 -2.43
C ALA A 156 -12.99 -0.63 -1.06
N GLU A 157 -12.15 -1.61 -0.73
CA GLU A 157 -12.28 -2.48 0.44
C GLU A 157 -11.30 -2.11 1.57
N ILE A 158 -10.28 -1.31 1.27
CA ILE A 158 -9.20 -0.96 2.20
C ILE A 158 -9.35 0.46 2.78
N PRO A 159 -8.95 0.70 4.05
CA PRO A 159 -9.06 2.01 4.70
C PRO A 159 -8.50 3.16 3.87
N ALA A 160 -9.23 4.28 3.83
CA ALA A 160 -8.88 5.44 2.99
C ALA A 160 -7.53 6.10 3.35
N TRP A 161 -6.99 5.85 4.54
CA TRP A 161 -5.67 6.35 4.96
C TRP A 161 -4.50 5.57 4.34
N ILE A 162 -4.75 4.36 3.82
CA ILE A 162 -3.71 3.56 3.17
C ILE A 162 -3.40 4.21 1.83
N ASP A 163 -2.15 4.63 1.65
CA ASP A 163 -1.62 5.16 0.38
C ASP A 163 -0.68 4.15 -0.27
N GLY A 164 -0.21 4.41 -1.48
CA GLY A 164 0.87 3.61 -2.08
C GLY A 164 2.23 3.86 -1.42
N ILE A 165 3.17 2.95 -1.67
CA ILE A 165 4.56 3.03 -1.19
C ILE A 165 5.56 3.13 -2.33
N THR A 166 6.76 3.62 -2.03
CA THR A 166 7.91 3.64 -2.97
C THR A 166 9.03 2.72 -2.50
N ALA A 167 9.99 2.42 -3.37
CA ALA A 167 11.21 1.67 -3.01
C ALA A 167 11.94 2.31 -1.81
N GLU A 168 11.95 3.64 -1.73
CA GLU A 168 12.57 4.38 -0.63
C GLU A 168 11.78 4.23 0.68
N ASP A 169 10.48 3.91 0.66
CA ASP A 169 9.72 3.60 1.88
C ASP A 169 10.14 2.25 2.46
N VAL A 170 10.31 1.26 1.57
CA VAL A 170 10.81 -0.06 1.93
C VAL A 170 12.20 0.05 2.54
N GLU A 171 13.13 0.71 1.87
CA GLU A 171 14.49 0.92 2.39
C GLU A 171 14.49 1.77 3.68
N ALA A 172 13.58 2.74 3.82
CA ALA A 172 13.50 3.53 5.05
C ALA A 172 13.00 2.70 6.24
N LEU A 173 12.06 1.78 6.02
CA LEU A 173 11.60 0.85 7.06
C LEU A 173 12.76 -0.02 7.55
N GLU A 174 13.47 -0.67 6.64
CA GLU A 174 14.64 -1.51 6.95
C GLU A 174 15.70 -0.74 7.74
N ARG A 175 16.07 0.46 7.27
CA ARG A 175 17.02 1.32 7.99
C ARG A 175 16.53 1.75 9.36
N SER A 176 15.23 1.98 9.51
CA SER A 176 14.67 2.36 10.80
C SER A 176 14.81 1.25 11.83
N GLN A 177 14.86 -0.02 11.42
CA GLN A 177 15.04 -1.13 12.36
C GLN A 177 16.45 -1.18 12.94
N TYR A 178 17.47 -0.84 12.13
CA TYR A 178 18.85 -0.77 12.60
C TYR A 178 19.13 0.40 13.54
N MET A 179 18.28 1.43 13.62
CA MET A 179 18.59 2.67 14.35
C MET A 179 17.83 2.80 15.68
N ARG A 180 17.18 1.73 16.15
CA ARG A 180 16.28 1.74 17.33
C ARG A 180 16.87 1.11 18.60
N PHE A 181 18.18 0.87 18.68
CA PHE A 181 18.85 0.34 19.86
C PHE A 181 19.03 1.36 20.99
#